data_AF-A0A653ZZA5-F1
#
_entry.id   AF-A0A653ZZA5-F1
#
_cell.length_a   1.000
_cell.length_b   1.000
_cell.length_c   1.000
_cell.angle_alpha   90.00
_cell.angle_beta   90.00
_cell.angle_gamma   90.00
#
_symmetry.space_group_name_H-M   'P 1'
#
loop_
_entity.id
_entity.type
_entity.pdbx_description
1 polymer ?
#
loop_
_entity_poly.entity_id
_entity_poly.type
_entity_poly.pdbx_seq_one_letter_code
_entity_poly.pdbx_strand_id
1 'polypeptide(L)'
;MDHIYAALVRAEAEYKAATAACEQVANRIAAINQRLAEKAQARAQIVADAQSGKIDEALSVLRLAVIDADARDLSSFVAQEHQRKAEAAAEVDSAALKRERANADVVGYERSQVLKTLDATVAALEERLLQALVERYIVSDRTNHSLWNLWTPSTRLKEAVLSYRAPV
;
A
#
# COMPACT_ATOMS: atom_id res chain seq x y z
N MET A 1 -10.37 -17.32 6.94
CA MET A 1 -10.38 -15.93 7.45
C MET A 1 -8.95 -15.51 7.72
N ASP A 2 -8.24 -16.25 8.57
CA ASP A 2 -6.86 -15.96 8.99
C ASP A 2 -5.86 -15.80 7.84
N HIS A 3 -6.00 -16.56 6.76
CA HIS A 3 -5.07 -16.49 5.63
C HIS A 3 -5.13 -15.18 4.82
N ILE A 4 -6.31 -14.53 4.71
CA ILE A 4 -6.46 -13.28 3.94
C ILE A 4 -5.89 -12.10 4.73
N TYR A 5 -6.25 -12.00 6.02
CA TYR A 5 -5.67 -10.99 6.90
C TYR A 5 -4.17 -11.21 7.13
N ALA A 6 -3.71 -12.46 7.25
CA ALA A 6 -2.28 -12.76 7.36
C ALA A 6 -1.51 -12.38 6.08
N ALA A 7 -2.13 -12.48 4.90
CA ALA A 7 -1.53 -12.03 3.65
C ALA A 7 -1.36 -10.51 3.62
N LEU A 8 -2.36 -9.74 4.10
CA LEU A 8 -2.25 -8.28 4.24
C LEU A 8 -1.13 -7.90 5.22
N VAL A 9 -1.10 -8.49 6.42
CA VAL A 9 -0.06 -8.23 7.42
C VAL A 9 1.34 -8.52 6.88
N ARG A 10 1.49 -9.63 6.14
CA ARG A 10 2.76 -9.97 5.49
C ARG A 10 3.15 -8.94 4.42
N ALA A 11 2.21 -8.54 3.57
CA ALA A 11 2.46 -7.56 2.52
C ALA A 11 2.81 -6.18 3.10
N GLU A 12 2.22 -5.78 4.22
CA GLU A 12 2.60 -4.56 4.95
C GLU A 12 4.01 -4.64 5.52
N ALA A 13 4.40 -5.79 6.08
CA ALA A 13 5.76 -6.01 6.59
C ALA A 13 6.80 -5.97 5.45
N GLU A 14 6.51 -6.63 4.33
CA GLU A 14 7.36 -6.59 3.12
C GLU A 14 7.52 -5.15 2.60
N TYR A 15 6.42 -4.38 2.51
CA TYR A 15 6.47 -2.98 2.09
C TYR A 15 7.32 -2.12 3.02
N LYS A 16 7.11 -2.23 4.34
CA LYS A 16 7.92 -1.49 5.34
C LYS A 16 9.40 -1.84 5.25
N ALA A 17 9.73 -3.12 5.08
CA ALA A 17 11.11 -3.58 4.94
C ALA A 17 11.76 -3.02 3.66
N ALA A 18 11.05 -3.05 2.53
CA ALA A 18 11.54 -2.50 1.26
C ALA A 18 11.78 -0.98 1.37
N THR A 19 10.86 -0.24 1.99
CA THR A 19 11.03 1.21 2.20
C THR A 19 12.24 1.51 3.06
N ALA A 20 12.41 0.79 4.18
CA ALA A 20 13.58 0.95 5.05
C ALA A 20 14.90 0.63 4.33
N ALA A 21 14.92 -0.41 3.49
CA ALA A 21 16.10 -0.74 2.69
C ALA A 21 16.44 0.38 1.67
N CYS A 22 15.43 0.93 0.99
CA CYS A 22 15.61 2.04 0.06
C CYS A 22 16.14 3.30 0.77
N GLU A 23 15.62 3.61 1.96
CA GLU A 23 16.11 4.72 2.80
C GLU A 23 17.57 4.51 3.24
N GLN A 24 17.95 3.28 3.62
CA GLN A 24 19.34 2.97 3.98
C GLN A 24 20.30 3.22 2.82
N VAL A 25 19.93 2.84 1.59
CA VAL A 25 20.75 3.12 0.40
C VAL A 25 20.81 4.62 0.13
N ALA A 26 19.69 5.34 0.24
CA ALA A 26 19.67 6.80 0.09
C ALA A 26 20.60 7.50 1.10
N ASN A 27 20.61 7.03 2.36
CA ASN A 27 21.50 7.54 3.41
C ASN A 27 22.97 7.25 3.11
N ARG A 28 23.30 6.09 2.55
CA ARG A 28 24.67 5.77 2.11
C ARG A 28 25.14 6.71 1.00
N ILE A 29 24.30 6.95 0.00
CA ILE A 29 24.62 7.91 -1.08
C ILE A 29 24.87 9.30 -0.49
N ALA A 30 24.00 9.77 0.41
CA ALA A 30 24.17 11.07 1.06
C ALA A 30 25.51 11.16 1.83
N ALA A 31 25.87 10.11 2.58
CA ALA A 31 27.13 10.05 3.32
C ALA A 31 28.36 10.05 2.39
N ILE A 32 28.31 9.36 1.25
CA ILE A 32 29.42 9.37 0.28
C ILE A 32 29.54 10.75 -0.39
N ASN A 33 28.41 11.36 -0.77
CA ASN A 33 28.40 12.72 -1.34
C ASN A 33 28.95 13.77 -0.36
N GLN A 34 28.66 13.62 0.94
CA GLN A 34 29.26 14.47 1.97
C GLN A 34 30.79 14.31 2.00
N ARG A 35 31.30 13.07 1.97
CA ARG A 35 32.75 12.82 1.92
C ARG A 35 33.39 13.37 0.65
N LEU A 36 32.71 13.30 -0.50
CA LEU A 36 33.20 13.93 -1.74
C LEU A 36 33.30 15.45 -1.60
N ALA A 37 32.33 16.10 -0.95
CA ALA A 37 32.40 17.54 -0.67
C ALA A 37 33.58 17.89 0.25
N GLU A 38 33.83 17.08 1.29
CA GLU A 38 34.99 17.24 2.17
C GLU A 38 36.32 17.11 1.41
N LYS A 39 36.42 16.14 0.48
CA LYS A 39 37.61 16.00 -0.39
C LYS A 39 37.78 17.18 -1.34
N ALA A 40 36.70 17.71 -1.90
CA ALA A 40 36.75 18.91 -2.74
C ALA A 40 37.24 20.15 -1.96
N GLN A 41 36.79 20.32 -0.72
CA GLN A 41 37.26 21.38 0.16
C GLN A 41 38.74 21.20 0.53
N ALA A 42 39.16 19.99 0.90
CA ALA A 42 40.55 19.69 1.22
C ALA A 42 41.47 19.95 0.01
N ARG A 43 41.03 19.58 -1.20
CA ARG A 43 41.72 19.89 -2.45
C ARG A 43 41.91 21.39 -2.63
N ALA A 44 40.84 22.18 -2.49
CA ALA A 44 40.91 23.64 -2.60
C ALA A 44 41.87 24.26 -1.56
N GLN A 45 41.87 23.73 -0.34
CA GLN A 45 42.77 24.17 0.72
C GLN A 45 44.24 23.91 0.39
N ILE A 46 44.58 22.72 -0.12
CA ILE A 46 45.96 22.39 -0.51
C ILE A 46 46.46 23.29 -1.64
N VAL A 47 45.60 23.59 -2.63
CA VAL A 47 45.94 24.53 -3.71
C VAL A 47 46.24 25.93 -3.15
N ALA A 48 45.40 26.42 -2.23
CA ALA A 48 45.63 27.72 -1.58
C ALA A 48 46.90 27.75 -0.70
N ASP A 49 47.16 26.66 0.03
CA ASP A 49 48.36 26.54 0.87
C ASP A 49 49.65 26.48 0.03
N ALA A 50 49.62 25.81 -1.13
CA ALA A 50 50.73 25.79 -2.07
C ALA A 50 50.99 27.19 -2.67
N GLN A 51 49.93 27.88 -3.11
CA GLN A 51 50.03 29.23 -3.66
C GLN A 51 50.53 30.27 -2.65
N SER A 52 50.19 30.10 -1.37
CA SER A 52 50.67 30.97 -0.29
C SER A 52 52.05 30.59 0.25
N GLY A 53 52.68 29.54 -0.28
CA GLY A 53 54.00 29.06 0.15
C GLY A 53 54.02 28.43 1.55
N LYS A 54 52.85 28.09 2.11
CA LYS A 54 52.73 27.43 3.42
C LYS A 54 53.17 25.96 3.37
N ILE A 55 53.09 25.34 2.20
CA ILE A 55 53.53 23.97 1.96
C ILE A 55 54.43 23.93 0.72
N ASP A 56 55.38 22.99 0.72
CA ASP A 56 56.24 22.73 -0.43
C ASP A 56 55.45 22.19 -1.62
N GLU A 57 55.87 22.58 -2.83
CA GLU A 57 55.18 22.22 -4.07
C GLU A 57 55.17 20.71 -4.31
N ALA A 58 56.28 20.00 -4.06
CA ALA A 58 56.35 18.55 -4.23
C ALA A 58 55.43 17.83 -3.22
N LEU A 59 55.33 18.34 -2.00
CA LEU A 59 54.39 17.83 -0.99
C LEU A 59 52.93 18.10 -1.40
N SER A 60 52.64 19.26 -2.00
CA SER A 60 51.29 19.59 -2.48
C SER A 60 50.83 18.64 -3.58
N VAL A 61 51.71 18.30 -4.54
CA VAL A 61 51.42 17.36 -5.63
C VAL A 61 51.08 15.98 -5.09
N LEU A 62 51.85 15.48 -4.12
CA LEU A 62 51.59 14.19 -3.48
C LEU A 62 50.24 14.18 -2.74
N ARG A 63 49.93 15.23 -1.98
CA ARG A 63 48.66 15.33 -1.25
C ARG A 63 47.45 15.43 -2.20
N LEU A 64 47.59 16.17 -3.30
CA LEU A 64 46.56 16.26 -4.34
C LEU A 64 46.34 14.90 -5.00
N ALA A 65 47.40 14.16 -5.33
CA ALA A 65 47.29 12.83 -5.93
C ALA A 65 46.51 11.84 -5.04
N VAL A 66 46.74 11.87 -3.72
CA VAL A 66 45.99 11.04 -2.76
C VAL A 66 44.51 11.45 -2.72
N ILE A 67 44.21 12.75 -2.67
CA ILE A 67 42.82 13.22 -2.65
C ILE A 67 42.08 12.89 -3.94
N ASP A 68 42.74 13.05 -5.09
CA ASP A 68 42.14 12.75 -6.39
C ASP A 68 41.91 11.23 -6.55
N ALA A 69 42.78 10.38 -5.99
CA ALA A 69 42.55 8.94 -5.91
C ALA A 69 41.34 8.60 -5.02
N ASP A 70 41.28 9.14 -3.80
CA ASP A 70 40.15 8.97 -2.89
C ASP A 70 38.83 9.43 -3.51
N ALA A 71 38.84 10.59 -4.17
CA ALA A 71 37.66 11.15 -4.82
C ALA A 71 37.17 10.28 -5.99
N ARG A 72 38.09 9.68 -6.74
CA ARG A 72 37.77 8.73 -7.81
C ARG A 72 37.12 7.46 -7.26
N ASP A 73 37.67 6.90 -6.19
CA ASP A 73 37.12 5.71 -5.54
C ASP A 73 35.72 6.00 -4.97
N LEU A 74 35.55 7.11 -4.25
CA LEU A 74 34.25 7.54 -3.73
C LEU A 74 33.23 7.76 -4.85
N SER A 75 33.63 8.38 -5.97
CA SER A 75 32.75 8.59 -7.12
C SER A 75 32.30 7.26 -7.73
N SER A 76 33.18 6.26 -7.77
CA SER A 76 32.83 4.91 -8.23
C SER A 76 31.81 4.23 -7.31
N PHE A 77 31.93 4.41 -5.99
CA PHE A 77 30.96 3.89 -5.03
C PHE A 77 29.60 4.58 -5.15
N VAL A 78 29.56 5.89 -5.40
CA VAL A 78 28.29 6.60 -5.65
C VAL A 78 27.54 6.01 -6.84
N ALA A 79 28.23 5.73 -7.94
CA ALA A 79 27.60 5.13 -9.12
C ALA A 79 26.99 3.76 -8.80
N GLN A 80 27.70 2.92 -8.06
CA GLN A 80 27.20 1.60 -7.62
C GLN A 80 25.99 1.73 -6.68
N GLU A 81 26.03 2.66 -5.73
CA GLU A 81 24.92 2.88 -4.80
C GLU A 81 23.69 3.47 -5.50
N HIS A 82 23.85 4.30 -6.53
CA HIS A 82 22.72 4.75 -7.36
C HIS A 82 22.01 3.60 -8.07
N GLN A 83 22.76 2.63 -8.58
CA GLN A 83 22.17 1.42 -9.16
C GLN A 83 21.38 0.65 -8.10
N ARG A 84 21.97 0.42 -6.92
CA ARG A 84 21.29 -0.24 -5.79
C ARG A 84 20.03 0.50 -5.35
N LYS A 85 20.03 1.84 -5.42
CA LYS A 85 18.86 2.66 -5.10
C LYS A 85 17.74 2.44 -6.11
N ALA A 86 18.06 2.33 -7.39
CA ALA A 86 17.06 2.05 -8.43
C ALA A 86 16.44 0.65 -8.22
N GLU A 87 17.26 -0.35 -7.90
CA GLU A 87 16.80 -1.71 -7.59
C GLU A 87 15.91 -1.72 -6.33
N ALA A 88 16.32 -1.05 -5.25
CA ALA A 88 15.53 -0.92 -4.02
C ALA A 88 14.21 -0.17 -4.24
N ALA A 89 14.20 0.86 -5.10
CA ALA A 89 12.98 1.58 -5.46
C ALA A 89 11.99 0.68 -6.22
N ALA A 90 12.48 -0.13 -7.17
CA ALA A 90 11.65 -1.10 -7.87
C ALA A 90 11.06 -2.17 -6.92
N GLU A 91 11.81 -2.57 -5.89
CA GLU A 91 11.31 -3.47 -4.85
C GLU A 91 10.21 -2.83 -3.99
N VAL A 92 10.35 -1.54 -3.66
CA VAL A 92 9.30 -0.76 -2.97
C VAL A 92 8.02 -0.72 -3.80
N ASP A 93 8.11 -0.44 -5.10
CA ASP A 93 6.95 -0.38 -6.00
C ASP A 93 6.26 -1.75 -6.10
N SER A 94 7.05 -2.82 -6.24
CA SER A 94 6.55 -4.20 -6.24
C SER A 94 5.84 -4.55 -4.94
N ALA A 95 6.42 -4.20 -3.79
CA ALA A 95 5.81 -4.44 -2.48
C ALA A 95 4.53 -3.60 -2.26
N ALA A 96 4.49 -2.37 -2.78
CA ALA A 96 3.30 -1.52 -2.74
C ALA A 96 2.12 -2.16 -3.50
N LEU A 97 2.37 -2.66 -4.71
CA LEU A 97 1.36 -3.36 -5.51
C LEU A 97 0.84 -4.62 -4.82
N LYS A 98 1.72 -5.40 -4.17
CA LYS A 98 1.29 -6.57 -3.38
C LYS A 98 0.40 -6.16 -2.21
N ARG A 99 0.76 -5.09 -1.49
CA ARG A 99 -0.03 -4.54 -0.38
C ARG A 99 -1.42 -4.10 -0.85
N GLU A 100 -1.49 -3.40 -1.97
CA GLU A 100 -2.75 -2.94 -2.56
C GLU A 100 -3.67 -4.12 -2.93
N ARG A 101 -3.12 -5.16 -3.59
CA ARG A 101 -3.87 -6.37 -3.92
C ARG A 101 -4.38 -7.09 -2.67
N ALA A 102 -3.52 -7.30 -1.67
CA ALA A 102 -3.92 -7.94 -0.42
C ALA A 102 -5.02 -7.16 0.31
N ASN A 103 -4.98 -5.82 0.25
CA ASN A 103 -6.02 -4.97 0.82
C ASN A 103 -7.35 -5.11 0.05
N ALA A 104 -7.29 -5.15 -1.29
CA ALA A 104 -8.47 -5.38 -2.11
C ALA A 104 -9.12 -6.74 -1.83
N ASP A 105 -8.32 -7.78 -1.58
CA ASP A 105 -8.80 -9.11 -1.21
C ASP A 105 -9.53 -9.11 0.15
N VAL A 106 -9.00 -8.39 1.15
CA VAL A 106 -9.67 -8.21 2.45
C VAL A 106 -11.01 -7.51 2.27
N VAL A 107 -11.06 -6.39 1.54
CA VAL A 107 -12.29 -5.63 1.28
C VAL A 107 -13.32 -6.50 0.53
N GLY A 108 -12.86 -7.24 -0.48
CA GLY A 108 -13.70 -8.18 -1.22
C GLY A 108 -14.28 -9.29 -0.33
N TYR A 109 -13.46 -9.84 0.57
CA TYR A 109 -13.89 -10.83 1.55
C TYR A 109 -14.94 -10.27 2.53
N GLU A 110 -14.69 -9.11 3.12
CA GLU A 110 -15.62 -8.46 4.06
C GLU A 110 -16.96 -8.16 3.40
N ARG A 111 -16.93 -7.62 2.18
CA ARG A 111 -18.15 -7.40 1.38
C ARG A 111 -18.91 -8.70 1.16
N SER A 112 -18.23 -9.79 0.83
CA SER A 112 -18.86 -11.11 0.65
C SER A 112 -19.53 -11.61 1.94
N GLN A 113 -18.91 -11.41 3.11
CA GLN A 113 -19.50 -11.80 4.39
C GLN A 113 -20.75 -10.99 4.72
N VAL A 114 -20.73 -9.68 4.46
CA VAL A 114 -21.89 -8.81 4.63
C VAL A 114 -23.03 -9.26 3.73
N LEU A 115 -22.77 -9.52 2.45
CA LEU A 115 -23.79 -10.02 1.53
C LEU A 115 -24.39 -11.35 1.98
N LYS A 116 -23.57 -12.31 2.39
CA LYS A 116 -24.08 -13.60 2.92
C LYS A 116 -24.96 -13.41 4.15
N THR A 117 -24.61 -12.47 5.02
CA THR A 117 -25.39 -12.16 6.23
C THR A 117 -26.73 -11.50 5.87
N LEU A 118 -26.72 -10.60 4.89
CA LEU A 118 -27.93 -9.97 4.36
C LEU A 118 -28.83 -11.01 3.70
N ASP A 119 -28.28 -11.88 2.85
CA ASP A 119 -29.03 -12.96 2.18
C ASP A 119 -29.68 -13.90 3.21
N ALA A 120 -28.95 -14.29 4.25
CA ALA A 120 -29.49 -15.09 5.34
C ALA A 120 -30.61 -14.37 6.10
N THR A 121 -30.48 -13.04 6.29
CA THR A 121 -31.51 -12.22 6.94
C THR A 121 -32.77 -12.13 6.08
N VAL A 122 -32.61 -11.93 4.77
CA VAL A 122 -33.73 -11.91 3.80
C VAL A 122 -34.46 -13.24 3.83
N ALA A 123 -33.75 -14.37 3.73
CA ALA A 123 -34.35 -15.70 3.78
C ALA A 123 -35.16 -15.92 5.08
N ALA A 124 -34.63 -15.50 6.24
CA ALA A 124 -35.34 -15.61 7.51
C ALA A 124 -36.59 -14.71 7.58
N LEU A 125 -36.55 -13.52 7.00
CA LEU A 125 -37.72 -12.63 6.91
C LEU A 125 -38.78 -13.17 5.95
N GLU A 126 -38.37 -13.74 4.82
CA GLU A 126 -39.25 -14.39 3.86
C GLU A 126 -39.98 -15.57 4.48
N GLU A 127 -39.27 -16.41 5.25
CA GLU A 127 -39.88 -17.52 5.98
C GLU A 127 -40.94 -17.04 6.98
N ARG A 128 -40.62 -16.00 7.77
CA ARG A 128 -41.58 -15.41 8.73
C ARG A 128 -42.78 -14.79 8.04
N LEU A 129 -42.58 -14.11 6.91
CA LEU A 129 -43.67 -13.57 6.12
C LEU A 129 -44.57 -14.69 5.60
N LEU A 130 -43.98 -15.76 5.07
CA LEU A 130 -44.72 -16.92 4.56
C LEU A 130 -45.54 -17.57 5.67
N GLN A 131 -44.98 -17.78 6.86
CA GLN A 131 -45.71 -18.30 8.02
C GLN A 131 -46.93 -17.42 8.37
N ALA A 132 -46.74 -16.10 8.45
CA ALA A 132 -47.84 -15.17 8.74
C ALA A 132 -48.93 -15.17 7.65
N LEU A 133 -48.56 -15.33 6.38
CA LEU A 133 -49.51 -15.45 5.28
C LEU A 133 -50.30 -16.75 5.32
N VAL A 134 -49.65 -17.87 5.67
CA VAL A 134 -50.31 -19.16 5.87
C VAL A 134 -51.31 -19.09 7.03
N GLU A 135 -50.92 -18.50 8.16
CA GLU A 135 -51.83 -18.30 9.30
C GLU A 135 -53.05 -17.46 8.90
N ARG A 136 -52.84 -16.37 8.16
CA ARG A 136 -53.93 -15.53 7.65
C ARG A 136 -54.86 -16.29 6.71
N TYR A 137 -54.32 -17.14 5.83
CA TYR A 137 -55.11 -17.99 4.94
C TYR A 137 -55.98 -18.98 5.71
N ILE A 138 -55.44 -19.60 6.76
CA ILE A 138 -56.19 -20.52 7.63
C ILE A 138 -57.38 -19.82 8.29
N VAL A 139 -57.21 -18.56 8.70
CA VAL A 139 -58.26 -17.75 9.37
C VAL A 139 -59.28 -17.18 8.38
N SER A 140 -58.89 -16.90 7.12
CA SER A 140 -59.81 -16.42 6.10
C SER A 140 -60.79 -17.50 5.63
N ASP A 141 -62.05 -17.13 5.39
CA ASP A 141 -63.09 -18.04 4.93
C ASP A 141 -62.63 -18.82 3.69
N ARG A 142 -62.61 -20.15 3.76
CA ARG A 142 -61.85 -21.07 2.86
C ARG A 142 -62.30 -21.10 1.40
N THR A 143 -63.18 -20.19 1.01
CA THR A 143 -63.77 -20.06 -0.32
C THR A 143 -62.82 -19.41 -1.33
N ASN A 144 -61.75 -18.74 -0.88
CA ASN A 144 -60.77 -18.08 -1.74
C ASN A 144 -59.44 -18.85 -1.75
N HIS A 145 -59.18 -19.65 -2.79
CA HIS A 145 -58.05 -20.60 -2.85
C HIS A 145 -56.68 -19.98 -3.20
N SER A 146 -56.52 -18.66 -3.13
CA SER A 146 -55.27 -17.98 -3.49
C SER A 146 -54.77 -17.10 -2.34
N LEU A 147 -53.55 -17.39 -1.87
CA LEU A 147 -52.80 -16.56 -0.91
C LEU A 147 -52.62 -15.12 -1.42
N TRP A 148 -52.51 -14.93 -2.73
CA TRP A 148 -52.35 -13.62 -3.37
C TRP A 148 -53.58 -12.72 -3.24
N ASN A 149 -54.77 -13.30 -3.09
CA ASN A 149 -56.01 -12.53 -2.88
C ASN A 149 -56.16 -12.05 -1.43
N LEU A 150 -55.35 -12.59 -0.52
CA LEU A 150 -55.40 -12.31 0.91
C LEU A 150 -54.20 -11.48 1.39
N TRP A 151 -53.17 -11.35 0.56
CA TRP A 151 -52.01 -10.53 0.85
C TRP A 151 -52.05 -9.21 0.09
N THR A 152 -52.18 -8.11 0.84
CA THR A 152 -51.92 -6.76 0.32
C THR A 152 -50.62 -6.26 0.95
N PRO A 153 -49.52 -6.12 0.18
CA PRO A 153 -48.28 -5.58 0.73
C PRO A 153 -48.50 -4.15 1.23
N SER A 154 -47.83 -3.78 2.32
CA SER A 154 -47.98 -2.45 2.92
C SER A 154 -47.54 -1.35 1.95
N THR A 155 -48.10 -0.15 2.08
CA THR A 155 -47.71 1.00 1.26
C THR A 155 -46.22 1.27 1.35
N ARG A 156 -45.63 1.17 2.56
CA ARG A 156 -44.18 1.30 2.76
C ARG A 156 -43.36 0.24 2.02
N LEU A 157 -43.82 -1.02 1.97
CA LEU A 157 -43.14 -2.08 1.23
C LEU A 157 -43.23 -1.83 -0.28
N LYS A 158 -44.41 -1.44 -0.77
CA LYS A 158 -44.61 -1.05 -2.18
C LYS A 158 -43.71 0.12 -2.57
N GLU A 159 -43.68 1.16 -1.75
CA GLU A 159 -42.81 2.33 -1.94
C GLU A 159 -41.34 1.95 -1.90
N ALA A 160 -40.89 1.12 -0.96
CA ALA A 160 -39.50 0.65 -0.88
C ALA A 160 -39.08 -0.11 -2.14
N VAL A 161 -39.92 -1.00 -2.67
CA VAL A 161 -39.65 -1.74 -3.91
C VAL A 161 -39.60 -0.81 -5.13
N LEU A 162 -40.50 0.18 -5.21
CA LEU A 162 -40.59 1.10 -6.35
C LEU A 162 -39.53 2.22 -6.30
N SER A 163 -39.10 2.61 -5.10
CA SER A 163 -38.11 3.68 -4.88
C SER A 163 -36.67 3.17 -4.89
N TYR A 164 -36.44 1.84 -4.84
CA TYR A 164 -35.11 1.25 -4.92
C TYR A 164 -34.49 1.47 -6.30
N ARG A 165 -33.68 2.52 -6.44
CA ARG A 165 -32.72 2.67 -7.53
C ARG A 165 -31.41 2.04 -7.08
N ALA A 166 -30.94 1.03 -7.80
CA ALA A 166 -29.58 0.54 -7.62
C ALA A 166 -28.61 1.74 -7.75
N PRO A 167 -27.69 1.97 -6.81
CA PRO A 167 -26.67 2.99 -6.98
C PRO A 167 -25.84 2.64 -8.21
N VAL A 168 -25.73 3.61 -9.14
CA VAL A 168 -24.86 3.56 -10.32
C VAL A 168 -23.42 3.75 -9.88
#